data_AF-A0A140K6S1-F1
#
_entry.id   AF-A0A140K6S1-F1
#
_cell.length_a   1.000
_cell.length_b   1.000
_cell.length_c   1.000
_cell.angle_alpha   90.00
_cell.angle_beta   90.00
_cell.angle_gamma   90.00
#
_symmetry.space_group_name_H-M   'P 1'
#
loop_
_entity.id
_entity.type
_entity.pdbx_description
1 polymer ?
#
loop_
_entity_poly.entity_id
_entity_poly.type
_entity_poly.pdbx_seq_one_letter_code
_entity_poly.pdbx_strand_id
1 'polypeptide(L)'
;MEANQIFQNLQETQFLQKLSFHHKIIFIGEANTISYLQDFFYSNNDEPTNYYYNWDNSFQHELLIEPQHIINCQAVVVASINNEHKIFETIKNQFKSFNLKIPVLRLFTDVFVNLMSEQKLFQSSDYEIQLPQTAYAIITTPRSGSNFLCSILNSTNIAGYPKEHLRQASVAIAKYCQFDYTRLLEILMTYQVTPNSVFGTKFISHFLKDFQQTQFDFDKIFQLITKYIYLVRRDKIAQAVSVVVAQITNIWHIDNSNRQLDYQTKLQTIDIDEHLLEKVHRNYLSLEQGEVYLNQLFEKYRISPLRIEYEQLLDNKAEQVRKIFDYLSIEYSQENLSNLQSTFKKTGSSLSEQIISKYQEKYLGS
;
A
#
# COMPACT_ATOMS: atom_id res chain seq x y z
N MET A 1 8.94 17.60 -11.23
CA MET A 1 9.37 17.13 -9.88
C MET A 1 10.64 16.33 -10.08
N GLU A 2 11.62 16.42 -9.18
CA GLU A 2 12.88 15.70 -9.32
C GLU A 2 12.73 14.21 -9.00
N ALA A 3 13.52 13.36 -9.68
CA ALA A 3 13.55 11.92 -9.46
C ALA A 3 13.74 11.56 -7.99
N ASN A 4 14.60 12.30 -7.28
CA ASN A 4 14.86 12.17 -5.85
C ASN A 4 13.57 12.10 -5.02
N GLN A 5 12.65 13.04 -5.24
CA GLN A 5 11.43 13.14 -4.45
C GLN A 5 10.47 11.97 -4.72
N ILE A 6 10.42 11.47 -5.95
CA ILE A 6 9.56 10.33 -6.32
C ILE A 6 10.10 9.07 -5.66
N PHE A 7 11.38 8.78 -5.79
CA PHE A 7 11.97 7.57 -5.21
C PHE A 7 12.05 7.60 -3.68
N GLN A 8 12.20 8.78 -3.06
CA GLN A 8 12.04 8.93 -1.61
C GLN A 8 10.64 8.50 -1.14
N ASN A 9 9.59 8.87 -1.88
CA ASN A 9 8.21 8.44 -1.56
C ASN A 9 7.98 6.92 -1.76
N LEU A 10 8.89 6.22 -2.45
CA LEU A 10 8.83 4.78 -2.63
C LEU A 10 9.60 3.99 -1.55
N GLN A 11 10.39 4.66 -0.68
CA GLN A 11 11.25 3.98 0.29
C GLN A 11 10.48 3.02 1.22
N GLU A 12 9.25 3.34 1.59
CA GLU A 12 8.43 2.47 2.46
C GLU A 12 8.17 1.07 1.84
N THR A 13 8.21 0.97 0.52
CA THR A 13 8.02 -0.30 -0.20
C THR A 13 9.31 -1.12 -0.32
N GLN A 14 10.45 -0.51 0.02
CA GLN A 14 11.79 -1.04 -0.24
C GLN A 14 12.02 -1.37 -1.72
N PHE A 15 11.30 -0.73 -2.64
CA PHE A 15 11.32 -1.07 -4.07
C PHE A 15 12.73 -1.14 -4.66
N LEU A 16 13.50 -0.05 -4.55
CA LEU A 16 14.85 -0.01 -5.10
C LEU A 16 15.83 -0.91 -4.34
N GLN A 17 15.66 -1.07 -3.02
CA GLN A 17 16.47 -2.00 -2.22
C GLN A 17 16.22 -3.46 -2.61
N LYS A 18 14.98 -3.83 -2.93
CA LYS A 18 14.68 -5.18 -3.43
C LYS A 18 15.19 -5.37 -4.85
N LEU A 19 15.08 -4.34 -5.69
CA LEU A 19 15.64 -4.35 -7.05
C LEU A 19 17.17 -4.42 -7.06
N SER A 20 17.87 -3.93 -6.02
CA SER A 20 19.34 -3.94 -5.96
C SER A 20 19.97 -5.32 -5.80
N PHE A 21 19.19 -6.31 -5.34
CA PHE A 21 19.59 -7.73 -5.32
C PHE A 21 19.60 -8.37 -6.72
N HIS A 22 19.21 -7.62 -7.75
CA HIS A 22 19.24 -8.05 -9.13
C HIS A 22 20.33 -7.29 -9.90
N HIS A 23 20.91 -7.97 -10.87
CA HIS A 23 22.11 -7.55 -11.57
C HIS A 23 21.94 -7.75 -13.08
N LYS A 24 22.80 -7.10 -13.87
CA LYS A 24 22.77 -7.18 -15.34
C LYS A 24 21.43 -6.69 -15.88
N ILE A 25 20.96 -5.56 -15.36
CA ILE A 25 19.76 -4.87 -15.84
C ILE A 25 20.21 -3.71 -16.71
N ILE A 26 19.58 -3.52 -17.87
CA ILE A 26 19.77 -2.32 -18.68
C ILE A 26 18.68 -1.31 -18.30
N PHE A 27 19.05 -0.18 -17.72
CA PHE A 27 18.14 0.93 -17.47
C PHE A 27 18.21 1.96 -18.60
N ILE A 28 17.05 2.35 -19.14
CA ILE A 28 16.93 3.35 -20.21
C ILE A 28 15.92 4.42 -19.78
N GLY A 29 16.28 5.69 -19.81
CA GLY A 29 15.42 6.75 -19.27
C GLY A 29 16.05 8.13 -19.34
N GLU A 30 15.36 9.16 -18.85
CA GLU A 30 15.93 10.51 -18.86
C GLU A 30 17.14 10.61 -17.93
N ALA A 31 18.09 11.48 -18.30
CA ALA A 31 19.39 11.60 -17.62
C ALA A 31 19.28 11.73 -16.09
N ASN A 32 18.34 12.54 -15.59
CA ASN A 32 18.16 12.72 -14.14
C ASN A 32 17.67 11.43 -13.45
N THR A 33 16.75 10.69 -14.07
CA THR A 33 16.25 9.41 -13.53
C THR A 33 17.36 8.36 -13.53
N ILE A 34 18.11 8.28 -14.62
CA ILE A 34 19.20 7.32 -14.79
C ILE A 34 20.36 7.60 -13.84
N SER A 35 20.79 8.87 -13.72
CA SER A 35 21.80 9.31 -12.76
C SER A 35 21.41 8.92 -11.33
N TYR A 36 20.15 9.15 -10.95
CA TYR A 36 19.67 8.77 -9.62
C TYR A 36 19.74 7.26 -9.36
N LEU A 37 19.25 6.44 -10.30
CA LEU A 37 19.28 4.98 -10.16
C LEU A 37 20.73 4.48 -10.11
N GLN A 38 21.60 5.03 -10.94
CA GLN A 38 23.02 4.71 -10.97
C GLN A 38 23.69 4.98 -9.62
N ASP A 39 23.51 6.17 -9.05
CA ASP A 39 24.04 6.54 -7.74
C ASP A 39 23.47 5.65 -6.62
N PHE A 40 22.17 5.37 -6.66
CA PHE A 40 21.52 4.48 -5.69
C PHE A 40 22.12 3.06 -5.74
N PHE A 41 22.26 2.46 -6.91
CA PHE A 41 22.78 1.09 -7.00
C PHE A 41 24.28 1.00 -6.73
N TYR A 42 25.05 2.03 -7.09
CA TYR A 42 26.48 2.09 -6.75
C TYR A 42 26.74 2.16 -5.25
N SER A 43 25.92 2.92 -4.53
CA SER A 43 26.07 3.03 -3.07
C SER A 43 25.65 1.76 -2.32
N ASN A 44 24.90 0.86 -2.97
CA ASN A 44 24.37 -0.37 -2.34
C ASN A 44 25.06 -1.67 -2.81
N ASN A 45 25.82 -1.64 -3.90
CA ASN A 45 26.51 -2.81 -4.46
C ASN A 45 28.01 -2.55 -4.60
N ASP A 46 28.84 -3.55 -4.26
CA ASP A 46 30.31 -3.44 -4.32
C ASP A 46 30.86 -3.28 -5.76
N GLU A 47 30.09 -3.66 -6.80
CA GLU A 47 30.49 -3.52 -8.21
C GLU A 47 29.33 -3.08 -9.15
N PRO A 48 29.60 -2.23 -10.19
CA PRO A 48 28.66 -1.94 -11.27
C PRO A 48 28.32 -3.19 -12.05
N THR A 49 27.14 -3.74 -11.81
CA THR A 49 26.63 -4.90 -12.56
C THR A 49 25.48 -4.54 -13.49
N ASN A 50 24.96 -3.32 -13.42
CA ASN A 50 23.87 -2.81 -14.26
C ASN A 50 24.39 -1.82 -15.31
N TYR A 51 23.64 -1.66 -16.39
CA TYR A 51 23.98 -0.79 -17.52
C TYR A 51 22.99 0.36 -17.60
N TYR A 52 23.46 1.56 -17.92
CA TYR A 52 22.68 2.79 -17.83
C TYR A 52 22.78 3.58 -19.14
N TYR A 53 21.63 3.89 -19.73
CA TYR A 53 21.54 4.60 -21.01
C TYR A 53 20.57 5.77 -20.91
N ASN A 54 21.03 6.94 -21.35
CA ASN A 54 20.20 8.13 -21.41
C ASN A 54 19.32 8.10 -22.66
N TRP A 55 18.03 8.31 -22.45
CA TRP A 55 17.06 8.54 -23.51
C TRP A 55 17.18 9.98 -24.03
N ASP A 56 17.59 10.12 -25.27
CA ASP A 56 17.70 11.40 -25.98
C ASP A 56 17.15 11.29 -27.43
N ASN A 57 17.36 12.33 -28.24
CA ASN A 57 16.90 12.34 -29.63
C ASN A 57 17.61 11.30 -30.50
N SER A 58 18.85 10.91 -30.18
CA SER A 58 19.57 9.89 -30.95
C SER A 58 19.02 8.49 -30.65
N PHE A 59 18.75 8.20 -29.37
CA PHE A 59 18.15 6.95 -28.92
C PHE A 59 16.73 6.71 -29.47
N GLN A 60 16.01 7.80 -29.80
CA GLN A 60 14.69 7.72 -30.45
C GLN A 60 14.75 7.09 -31.84
N HIS A 61 15.86 7.24 -32.55
CA HIS A 61 16.00 6.80 -33.94
C HIS A 61 16.77 5.49 -34.07
N GLU A 62 17.74 5.23 -33.19
CA GLU A 62 18.58 4.04 -33.22
C GLU A 62 18.79 3.46 -31.81
N LEU A 63 18.87 2.13 -31.72
CA LEU A 63 19.14 1.46 -30.45
C LEU A 63 20.63 1.53 -30.13
N LEU A 64 21.03 2.53 -29.34
CA LEU A 64 22.42 2.78 -28.98
C LEU A 64 22.84 2.02 -27.71
N ILE A 65 22.69 0.69 -27.75
CA ILE A 65 23.10 -0.21 -26.66
C ILE A 65 24.28 -1.05 -27.15
N GLU A 66 25.28 -1.21 -26.28
CA GLU A 66 26.43 -2.06 -26.59
C GLU A 66 25.98 -3.53 -26.68
N PRO A 67 26.29 -4.26 -27.77
CA PRO A 67 25.84 -5.64 -27.96
C PRO A 67 26.20 -6.59 -26.80
N GLN A 68 27.37 -6.41 -26.16
CA GLN A 68 27.78 -7.20 -25.01
C GLN A 68 26.86 -7.04 -23.79
N HIS A 69 26.24 -5.88 -23.62
CA HIS A 69 25.32 -5.62 -22.50
C HIS A 69 24.00 -6.34 -22.73
N ILE A 70 23.54 -6.39 -23.98
CA ILE A 70 22.32 -7.11 -24.37
C ILE A 70 22.47 -8.61 -24.11
N ILE A 71 23.57 -9.24 -24.54
CA ILE A 71 23.75 -10.70 -24.42
C ILE A 71 23.71 -11.17 -22.96
N ASN A 72 24.18 -10.32 -22.03
CA ASN A 72 24.36 -10.68 -20.64
C ASN A 72 23.24 -10.18 -19.71
N CYS A 73 22.27 -9.42 -20.21
CA CYS A 73 21.27 -8.81 -19.34
C CYS A 73 20.06 -9.72 -19.05
N GLN A 74 19.47 -9.52 -17.87
CA GLN A 74 18.26 -10.20 -17.43
C GLN A 74 17.00 -9.52 -17.98
N ALA A 75 17.04 -8.19 -18.10
CA ALA A 75 15.92 -7.37 -18.54
C ALA A 75 16.41 -6.00 -19.03
N VAL A 76 15.57 -5.38 -19.87
CA VAL A 76 15.66 -3.97 -20.22
C VAL A 76 14.52 -3.25 -19.51
N VAL A 77 14.85 -2.28 -18.66
CA VAL A 77 13.90 -1.55 -17.84
C VAL A 77 13.89 -0.08 -18.26
N VAL A 78 12.76 0.36 -18.81
CA VAL A 78 12.49 1.76 -19.10
C VAL A 78 12.15 2.45 -17.80
N ALA A 79 13.01 3.39 -17.39
CA ALA A 79 12.94 4.12 -16.14
C ALA A 79 12.69 5.60 -16.43
N SER A 80 11.42 5.98 -16.54
CA SER A 80 11.04 7.39 -16.72
C SER A 80 9.98 7.82 -15.74
N ILE A 81 10.24 8.95 -15.10
CA ILE A 81 9.30 9.61 -14.19
C ILE A 81 8.32 10.51 -14.95
N ASN A 82 8.56 10.82 -16.22
CA ASN A 82 7.69 11.70 -17.01
C ASN A 82 6.64 10.88 -17.76
N ASN A 83 7.10 9.91 -18.57
CA ASN A 83 6.24 9.05 -19.37
C ASN A 83 7.03 7.82 -19.85
N GLU A 84 7.08 6.78 -19.03
CA GLU A 84 7.71 5.51 -19.38
C GLU A 84 7.03 4.80 -20.56
N HIS A 85 5.73 5.02 -20.80
CA HIS A 85 4.99 4.39 -21.90
C HIS A 85 5.53 4.83 -23.27
N LYS A 86 5.82 6.12 -23.44
CA LYS A 86 6.35 6.66 -24.71
C LYS A 86 7.71 6.06 -25.05
N ILE A 87 8.60 5.97 -24.07
CA ILE A 87 9.94 5.42 -24.24
C ILE A 87 9.83 3.91 -24.48
N PHE A 88 9.02 3.22 -23.69
CA PHE A 88 8.77 1.79 -23.79
C PHE A 88 8.32 1.34 -25.18
N GLU A 89 7.33 2.00 -25.78
CA GLU A 89 6.86 1.62 -27.12
C GLU A 89 7.97 1.74 -28.17
N THR A 90 8.82 2.77 -28.06
CA THR A 90 9.94 2.95 -28.98
C THR A 90 11.00 1.87 -28.81
N ILE A 91 11.43 1.64 -27.56
CA ILE A 91 12.40 0.59 -27.23
C ILE A 91 11.88 -0.80 -27.62
N LYS A 92 10.62 -1.13 -27.27
CA LYS A 92 10.00 -2.42 -27.61
C LYS A 92 10.00 -2.65 -29.12
N ASN A 93 9.70 -1.63 -29.93
CA ASN A 93 9.72 -1.76 -31.39
C ASN A 93 11.14 -1.87 -31.96
N GLN A 94 12.12 -1.16 -31.41
CA GLN A 94 13.52 -1.33 -31.77
C GLN A 94 14.01 -2.75 -31.42
N PHE A 95 13.67 -3.28 -30.23
CA PHE A 95 14.08 -4.63 -29.83
C PHE A 95 13.44 -5.75 -30.67
N LYS A 96 12.22 -5.56 -31.20
CA LYS A 96 11.57 -6.52 -32.10
C LYS A 96 12.41 -6.83 -33.35
N SER A 97 13.18 -5.87 -33.87
CA SER A 97 14.00 -6.08 -35.07
C SER A 97 15.20 -7.00 -34.83
N PHE A 98 15.64 -7.14 -33.57
CA PHE A 98 16.81 -7.95 -33.19
C PHE A 98 16.47 -9.39 -32.78
N ASN A 99 15.19 -9.78 -32.74
CA ASN A 99 14.72 -11.13 -32.35
C ASN A 99 15.31 -11.64 -31.01
N LEU A 100 15.48 -10.73 -30.05
CA LEU A 100 16.05 -11.03 -28.73
C LEU A 100 14.95 -11.53 -27.78
N LYS A 101 15.26 -12.53 -26.95
CA LYS A 101 14.34 -13.11 -25.95
C LYS A 101 14.37 -12.41 -24.59
N ILE A 102 14.77 -11.14 -24.55
CA ILE A 102 14.97 -10.40 -23.30
C ILE A 102 13.72 -9.57 -23.02
N PRO A 103 13.16 -9.60 -21.79
CA PRO A 103 12.00 -8.80 -21.47
C PRO A 103 12.35 -7.31 -21.49
N VAL A 104 11.59 -6.55 -22.27
CA VAL A 104 11.54 -5.08 -22.20
C VAL A 104 10.38 -4.73 -21.28
N LEU A 105 10.66 -3.94 -20.24
CA LEU A 105 9.76 -3.65 -19.13
C LEU A 105 9.77 -2.15 -18.81
N ARG A 106 8.75 -1.70 -18.11
CA ARG A 106 8.63 -0.37 -17.51
C ARG A 106 8.86 -0.44 -16.02
N LEU A 107 9.57 0.54 -15.47
CA LEU A 107 9.96 0.56 -14.07
C LEU A 107 8.73 0.57 -13.15
N PHE A 108 7.74 1.40 -13.44
CA PHE A 108 6.55 1.50 -12.60
C PHE A 108 5.45 0.54 -13.03
N THR A 109 5.09 0.50 -14.31
CA THR A 109 3.96 -0.31 -14.80
C THR A 109 4.22 -1.82 -14.71
N ASP A 110 5.47 -2.25 -14.83
CA ASP A 110 5.82 -3.67 -14.82
C ASP A 110 6.58 -4.04 -13.55
N VAL A 111 7.80 -3.50 -13.36
CA VAL A 111 8.70 -3.96 -12.28
C VAL A 111 8.15 -3.64 -10.88
N PHE A 112 7.68 -2.41 -10.65
CA PHE A 112 7.04 -2.03 -9.37
C PHE A 112 5.75 -2.82 -9.13
N VAL A 113 4.88 -2.94 -10.14
CA VAL A 113 3.62 -3.71 -10.00
C VAL A 113 3.88 -5.18 -9.70
N ASN A 114 4.86 -5.80 -10.35
CA ASN A 114 5.26 -7.19 -10.10
C ASN A 114 5.71 -7.36 -8.66
N LEU A 115 6.53 -6.44 -8.15
CA LEU A 115 6.95 -6.46 -6.76
C LEU A 115 5.75 -6.32 -5.81
N MET A 116 4.87 -5.35 -6.06
CA MET A 116 3.71 -5.09 -5.20
C MET A 116 2.68 -6.22 -5.20
N SER A 117 2.68 -7.04 -6.25
CA SER A 117 1.78 -8.18 -6.44
C SER A 117 2.45 -9.53 -6.15
N GLU A 118 3.66 -9.51 -5.59
CA GLU A 118 4.43 -10.71 -5.21
C GLU A 118 4.69 -11.67 -6.40
N GLN A 119 4.81 -11.10 -7.61
CA GLN A 119 5.11 -11.84 -8.84
C GLN A 119 6.60 -11.83 -9.17
N LYS A 120 6.98 -12.60 -10.21
CA LYS A 120 8.35 -12.56 -10.75
C LYS A 120 8.68 -11.14 -11.23
N LEU A 121 9.77 -10.59 -10.72
CA LEU A 121 10.11 -9.17 -10.89
C LEU A 121 10.23 -8.75 -12.37
N PHE A 122 10.85 -9.58 -13.20
CA PHE A 122 11.09 -9.30 -14.62
C PHE A 122 10.13 -10.03 -15.57
N GLN A 123 8.84 -9.99 -15.26
CA GLN A 123 7.78 -10.50 -16.12
C GLN A 123 7.05 -9.35 -16.81
N SER A 124 6.77 -9.49 -18.11
CA SER A 124 5.98 -8.52 -18.87
C SER A 124 4.53 -8.50 -18.40
N SER A 125 3.92 -7.31 -18.38
CA SER A 125 2.54 -7.12 -17.94
C SER A 125 1.46 -7.52 -18.94
N ASP A 126 1.75 -8.43 -19.86
CA ASP A 126 0.74 -9.09 -20.69
C ASP A 126 -0.01 -10.14 -19.84
N TYR A 127 -0.57 -9.70 -18.71
CA TYR A 127 -1.34 -10.54 -17.79
C TYR A 127 -2.76 -10.71 -18.30
N GLU A 128 -3.19 -11.97 -18.36
CA GLU A 128 -4.59 -12.31 -18.47
C GLU A 128 -5.27 -11.96 -17.15
N ILE A 129 -6.10 -10.92 -17.15
CA ILE A 129 -6.83 -10.47 -15.96
C ILE A 129 -7.85 -11.54 -15.62
N GLN A 130 -7.76 -12.08 -14.40
CA GLN A 130 -8.77 -12.98 -13.84
C GLN A 130 -9.38 -12.30 -12.62
N LEU A 131 -10.60 -11.80 -12.78
CA LEU A 131 -11.29 -11.16 -11.66
C LEU A 131 -11.76 -12.22 -10.65
N PRO A 132 -11.65 -11.92 -9.34
CA PRO A 132 -12.08 -12.82 -8.28
C PRO A 132 -13.60 -13.00 -8.29
N GLN A 133 -14.07 -14.12 -7.76
CA GLN A 133 -15.50 -14.33 -7.50
C GLN A 133 -16.05 -13.29 -6.51
N THR A 134 -15.26 -12.95 -5.48
CA THR A 134 -15.60 -11.89 -4.53
C THR A 134 -14.43 -10.94 -4.35
N ALA A 135 -14.64 -9.65 -4.62
CA ALA A 135 -13.72 -8.57 -4.29
C ALA A 135 -14.32 -7.65 -3.24
N TYR A 136 -13.58 -7.39 -2.16
CA TYR A 136 -14.02 -6.49 -1.11
C TYR A 136 -12.95 -5.51 -0.62
N ALA A 137 -13.40 -4.38 -0.07
CA ALA A 137 -12.55 -3.42 0.62
C ALA A 137 -13.00 -3.17 2.06
N ILE A 138 -12.04 -3.16 2.98
CA ILE A 138 -12.21 -2.60 4.32
C ILE A 138 -11.96 -1.09 4.22
N ILE A 139 -12.96 -0.28 4.53
CA ILE A 139 -12.87 1.18 4.54
C ILE A 139 -12.93 1.65 5.98
N THR A 140 -12.07 2.60 6.36
CA THR A 140 -11.99 3.07 7.75
C THR A 140 -11.25 4.40 7.91
N THR A 141 -11.36 5.02 9.09
CA THR A 141 -10.41 6.04 9.57
C THR A 141 -9.13 5.41 10.17
N PRO A 142 -8.01 6.16 10.31
CA PRO A 142 -6.77 5.67 10.89
C PRO A 142 -6.95 5.11 12.31
N ARG A 143 -6.22 4.05 12.67
CA ARG A 143 -6.18 3.49 14.05
C ARG A 143 -7.50 2.95 14.60
N SER A 144 -8.41 2.54 13.72
CA SER A 144 -9.67 1.86 14.06
C SER A 144 -9.54 0.37 14.40
N GLY A 145 -8.34 -0.22 14.28
CA GLY A 145 -8.15 -1.67 14.40
C GLY A 145 -8.18 -2.44 13.08
N SER A 146 -8.10 -1.76 11.93
CA SER A 146 -8.17 -2.43 10.63
C SER A 146 -7.05 -3.44 10.35
N ASN A 147 -5.82 -3.22 10.84
CA ASN A 147 -4.76 -4.22 10.73
C ASN A 147 -5.01 -5.46 11.60
N PHE A 148 -5.67 -5.29 12.74
CA PHE A 148 -6.12 -6.41 13.56
C PHE A 148 -7.16 -7.26 12.81
N LEU A 149 -8.18 -6.60 12.22
CA LEU A 149 -9.17 -7.27 11.38
C LEU A 149 -8.53 -7.97 10.17
N CYS A 150 -7.62 -7.28 9.46
CA CYS A 150 -6.90 -7.85 8.32
C CYS A 150 -6.12 -9.10 8.71
N SER A 151 -5.41 -9.09 9.85
CA SER A 151 -4.67 -10.26 10.33
C SER A 151 -5.58 -11.43 10.66
N ILE A 152 -6.75 -11.18 11.23
CA ILE A 152 -7.75 -12.22 11.51
C ILE A 152 -8.25 -12.82 10.19
N LEU A 153 -8.68 -11.99 9.24
CA LEU A 153 -9.19 -12.47 7.94
C LEU A 153 -8.12 -13.24 7.15
N ASN A 154 -6.87 -12.77 7.15
CA ASN A 154 -5.75 -13.46 6.54
C ASN A 154 -5.55 -14.87 7.15
N SER A 155 -5.64 -15.01 8.48
CA SER A 155 -5.48 -16.32 9.16
C SER A 155 -6.52 -17.37 8.76
N THR A 156 -7.62 -16.97 8.11
CA THR A 156 -8.68 -17.89 7.68
C THR A 156 -8.38 -18.61 6.38
N ASN A 157 -7.43 -18.09 5.56
CA ASN A 157 -7.08 -18.57 4.22
C ASN A 157 -8.26 -18.68 3.23
N ILE A 158 -9.40 -18.04 3.51
CA ILE A 158 -10.60 -18.05 2.64
C ILE A 158 -11.19 -16.66 2.40
N ALA A 159 -10.64 -15.62 3.02
CA ALA A 159 -11.13 -14.25 2.91
C ALA A 159 -10.13 -13.30 2.25
N GLY A 160 -9.34 -13.81 1.30
CA GLY A 160 -8.26 -13.05 0.69
C GLY A 160 -7.16 -12.63 1.67
N TYR A 161 -6.31 -11.71 1.21
CA TYR A 161 -5.17 -11.19 1.97
C TYR A 161 -5.26 -9.66 2.13
N PRO A 162 -6.28 -9.16 2.87
CA PRO A 162 -6.52 -7.72 2.97
C PRO A 162 -5.32 -6.99 3.58
N LYS A 163 -4.79 -6.02 2.83
CA LYS A 163 -3.75 -5.07 3.28
C LYS A 163 -3.92 -3.73 2.56
N GLU A 164 -3.14 -2.74 2.98
CA GLU A 164 -3.09 -1.43 2.32
C GLU A 164 -2.28 -1.56 1.02
N HIS A 165 -2.90 -2.03 -0.05
CA HIS A 165 -2.23 -2.18 -1.35
C HIS A 165 -1.92 -0.84 -2.00
N LEU A 166 -2.89 0.09 -1.93
CA LEU A 166 -2.78 1.42 -2.50
C LEU A 166 -2.47 2.40 -1.36
N ARG A 167 -1.20 2.81 -1.26
CA ARG A 167 -0.63 3.70 -0.21
C ARG A 167 0.08 4.90 -0.83
N GLN A 168 0.81 5.65 -0.01
CA GLN A 168 1.58 6.82 -0.39
C GLN A 168 2.52 6.57 -1.57
N ALA A 169 3.19 5.43 -1.62
CA ALA A 169 4.03 5.06 -2.76
C ALA A 169 3.27 5.12 -4.10
N SER A 170 2.10 4.46 -4.16
CA SER A 170 1.23 4.49 -5.35
C SER A 170 0.64 5.87 -5.63
N VAL A 171 0.32 6.66 -4.58
CA VAL A 171 -0.07 8.08 -4.68
C VAL A 171 0.98 8.90 -5.40
N ALA A 172 2.24 8.76 -4.98
CA ALA A 172 3.33 9.54 -5.52
C ALA A 172 3.56 9.23 -7.01
N ILE A 173 3.66 7.96 -7.39
CA ILE A 173 3.90 7.60 -8.80
C ILE A 173 2.68 7.88 -9.69
N ALA A 174 1.45 7.79 -9.18
CA ALA A 174 0.28 8.17 -9.99
C ALA A 174 0.16 9.67 -10.19
N LYS A 175 0.55 10.47 -9.19
CA LYS A 175 0.54 11.92 -9.31
C LYS A 175 1.56 12.45 -10.31
N TYR A 176 2.70 11.77 -10.45
CA TYR A 176 3.84 12.30 -11.20
C TYR A 176 4.27 11.48 -12.42
N CYS A 177 3.99 10.18 -12.46
CA CYS A 177 4.55 9.23 -13.44
C CYS A 177 3.50 8.52 -14.31
N GLN A 178 2.27 9.04 -14.40
CA GLN A 178 1.16 8.45 -15.18
C GLN A 178 0.80 7.00 -14.79
N PHE A 179 1.01 6.64 -13.51
CA PHE A 179 0.76 5.28 -13.03
C PHE A 179 -0.74 4.92 -12.99
N ASP A 180 -1.10 3.75 -13.55
CA ASP A 180 -2.47 3.25 -13.61
C ASP A 180 -2.83 2.40 -12.38
N TYR A 181 -3.62 3.00 -11.48
CA TYR A 181 -4.16 2.29 -10.31
C TYR A 181 -5.07 1.13 -10.64
N THR A 182 -5.84 1.25 -11.73
CA THR A 182 -6.78 0.20 -12.10
C THR A 182 -6.01 -1.03 -12.50
N ARG A 183 -4.96 -0.85 -13.31
CA ARG A 183 -4.10 -1.95 -13.72
C ARG A 183 -3.44 -2.63 -12.53
N LEU A 184 -2.91 -1.86 -11.57
CA LEU A 184 -2.39 -2.42 -10.33
C LEU A 184 -3.48 -3.23 -9.61
N LEU A 185 -4.68 -2.67 -9.43
CA LEU A 185 -5.76 -3.37 -8.73
C LEU A 185 -6.19 -4.67 -9.43
N GLU A 186 -6.33 -4.68 -10.76
CA GLU A 186 -6.66 -5.87 -11.55
C GLU A 186 -5.60 -6.98 -11.40
N ILE A 187 -4.33 -6.62 -11.36
CA ILE A 187 -3.22 -7.58 -11.16
C ILE A 187 -3.25 -8.12 -9.73
N LEU A 188 -3.46 -7.25 -8.73
CA LEU A 188 -3.63 -7.69 -7.34
C LEU A 188 -4.86 -8.63 -7.20
N MET A 189 -5.95 -8.32 -7.91
CA MET A 189 -7.16 -9.14 -7.97
C MET A 189 -6.95 -10.49 -8.66
N THR A 190 -5.98 -10.57 -9.58
CA THR A 190 -5.62 -11.82 -10.25
C THR A 190 -4.76 -12.71 -9.35
N TYR A 191 -3.81 -12.13 -8.61
CA TYR A 191 -2.77 -12.92 -7.94
C TYR A 191 -2.86 -12.99 -6.42
N GLN A 192 -3.50 -12.04 -5.76
CA GLN A 192 -3.61 -12.00 -4.30
C GLN A 192 -4.99 -12.41 -3.81
N VAL A 193 -5.40 -13.58 -4.27
CA VAL A 193 -6.65 -14.23 -3.90
C VAL A 193 -6.40 -15.48 -3.06
N THR A 194 -7.32 -15.80 -2.17
CA THR A 194 -7.36 -17.13 -1.53
C THR A 194 -7.84 -18.20 -2.53
N PRO A 195 -7.62 -19.50 -2.27
CA PRO A 195 -7.97 -20.58 -3.21
C PRO A 195 -9.45 -20.60 -3.66
N ASN A 196 -10.35 -20.03 -2.86
CA ASN A 196 -11.77 -19.84 -3.17
C ASN A 196 -12.06 -18.53 -3.95
N SER A 197 -11.06 -17.94 -4.61
CA SER A 197 -11.22 -16.75 -5.47
C SER A 197 -11.76 -15.51 -4.74
N VAL A 198 -11.27 -15.25 -3.52
CA VAL A 198 -11.62 -14.04 -2.75
C VAL A 198 -10.44 -13.10 -2.70
N PHE A 199 -10.67 -11.84 -3.09
CA PHE A 199 -9.73 -10.73 -2.97
C PHE A 199 -10.17 -9.76 -1.87
N GLY A 200 -9.23 -9.34 -1.02
CA GLY A 200 -9.45 -8.33 0.01
C GLY A 200 -8.44 -7.19 -0.12
N THR A 201 -8.89 -5.95 0.02
CA THR A 201 -8.02 -4.77 0.15
C THR A 201 -8.47 -3.85 1.28
N LYS A 202 -7.73 -2.78 1.53
CA LYS A 202 -8.04 -1.80 2.57
C LYS A 202 -7.79 -0.37 2.12
N PHE A 203 -8.74 0.52 2.44
CA PHE A 203 -8.62 1.96 2.25
C PHE A 203 -8.78 2.70 3.57
N ILE A 204 -7.88 3.67 3.78
CA ILE A 204 -7.95 4.60 4.91
C ILE A 204 -8.41 5.96 4.39
N SER A 205 -9.28 6.64 5.15
CA SER A 205 -9.93 7.90 4.74
C SER A 205 -8.98 8.95 4.16
N HIS A 206 -7.81 9.17 4.76
CA HIS A 206 -6.84 10.16 4.26
C HIS A 206 -6.17 9.72 2.95
N PHE A 207 -5.87 8.44 2.74
CA PHE A 207 -5.37 7.96 1.44
C PHE A 207 -6.42 8.16 0.34
N LEU A 208 -7.69 7.87 0.64
CA LEU A 208 -8.78 8.14 -0.30
C LEU A 208 -8.86 9.64 -0.65
N LYS A 209 -8.68 10.53 0.34
CA LYS A 209 -8.64 11.98 0.08
C LYS A 209 -7.45 12.38 -0.79
N ASP A 210 -6.28 11.76 -0.59
CA ASP A 210 -5.09 12.01 -1.41
C ASP A 210 -5.28 11.50 -2.84
N PHE A 211 -5.94 10.36 -3.03
CA PHE A 211 -6.26 9.81 -4.35
C PHE A 211 -7.14 10.75 -5.19
N GLN A 212 -8.03 11.54 -4.57
CA GLN A 212 -8.83 12.55 -5.27
C GLN A 212 -7.99 13.64 -5.97
N GLN A 213 -6.71 13.78 -5.58
CA GLN A 213 -5.76 14.72 -6.18
C GLN A 213 -4.91 14.08 -7.29
N THR A 214 -5.24 12.86 -7.70
CA THR A 214 -4.50 12.08 -8.71
C THR A 214 -5.44 11.59 -9.82
N GLN A 215 -4.92 10.84 -10.79
CA GLN A 215 -5.73 10.17 -11.84
C GLN A 215 -6.49 8.94 -11.33
N PHE A 216 -6.75 8.84 -10.02
CA PHE A 216 -7.48 7.72 -9.45
C PHE A 216 -8.94 7.75 -9.88
N ASP A 217 -9.33 6.76 -10.69
CA ASP A 217 -10.70 6.59 -11.16
C ASP A 217 -11.54 5.87 -10.11
N PHE A 218 -12.19 6.65 -9.24
CA PHE A 218 -13.06 6.11 -8.20
C PHE A 218 -14.21 5.27 -8.77
N ASP A 219 -14.81 5.70 -9.88
CA ASP A 219 -15.94 4.99 -10.48
C ASP A 219 -15.50 3.60 -10.94
N LYS A 220 -14.39 3.52 -11.67
CA LYS A 220 -13.85 2.24 -12.16
C LYS A 220 -13.36 1.35 -11.02
N ILE A 221 -12.60 1.90 -10.07
CA ILE A 221 -12.06 1.13 -8.93
C ILE A 221 -13.19 0.60 -8.04
N PHE A 222 -14.23 1.40 -7.79
CA PHE A 222 -15.37 0.97 -6.98
C PHE A 222 -16.31 0.02 -7.71
N GLN A 223 -16.36 0.05 -9.05
CA GLN A 223 -17.06 -0.99 -9.82
C GLN A 223 -16.35 -2.35 -9.73
N LEU A 224 -15.01 -2.38 -9.67
CA LEU A 224 -14.25 -3.62 -9.49
C LEU A 224 -14.40 -4.21 -8.08
N ILE A 225 -14.68 -3.39 -7.07
CA ILE A 225 -14.84 -3.82 -5.68
C ILE A 225 -16.32 -3.97 -5.36
N THR A 226 -16.78 -5.22 -5.33
CA THR A 226 -18.22 -5.53 -5.22
C THR A 226 -18.80 -5.44 -3.81
N LYS A 227 -17.97 -5.47 -2.76
CA LYS A 227 -18.39 -5.55 -1.36
C LYS A 227 -17.56 -4.61 -0.49
N TYR A 228 -18.19 -4.01 0.52
CA TYR A 228 -17.52 -3.03 1.38
C TYR A 228 -17.77 -3.33 2.85
N ILE A 229 -16.71 -3.26 3.64
CA ILE A 229 -16.77 -3.40 5.10
C ILE A 229 -16.35 -2.05 5.69
N TYR A 230 -17.24 -1.39 6.41
CA TYR A 230 -16.92 -0.15 7.11
C TYR A 230 -16.55 -0.46 8.56
N LEU A 231 -15.26 -0.39 8.88
CA LEU A 231 -14.78 -0.60 10.23
C LEU A 231 -14.78 0.74 10.99
N VAL A 232 -15.49 0.78 12.11
CA VAL A 232 -15.58 1.94 12.99
C VAL A 232 -15.08 1.56 14.38
N ARG A 233 -14.33 2.43 15.03
CA ARG A 233 -14.03 2.33 16.45
C ARG A 233 -14.92 3.31 17.19
N ARG A 234 -15.72 2.91 18.17
CA ARG A 234 -16.69 3.83 18.81
C ARG A 234 -15.99 4.82 19.73
N ASP A 235 -14.95 4.39 20.46
CA ASP A 235 -14.20 5.27 21.33
C ASP A 235 -13.21 6.13 20.53
N LYS A 236 -13.70 7.29 20.07
CA LYS A 236 -12.94 8.29 19.31
C LYS A 236 -11.80 8.91 20.09
N ILE A 237 -11.95 9.10 21.41
CA ILE A 237 -10.91 9.70 22.24
C ILE A 237 -9.74 8.72 22.34
N ALA A 238 -10.01 7.46 22.68
CA ALA A 238 -8.97 6.44 22.70
C ALA A 238 -8.36 6.19 21.32
N GLN A 239 -9.13 6.36 20.24
CA GLN A 239 -8.59 6.32 18.87
C GLN A 239 -7.64 7.49 18.60
N ALA A 240 -8.02 8.72 18.93
CA ALA A 240 -7.21 9.92 18.75
C ALA A 240 -5.90 9.85 19.55
N VAL A 241 -5.96 9.44 20.81
CA VAL A 241 -4.77 9.17 21.63
C VAL A 241 -3.88 8.13 20.96
N SER A 242 -4.47 7.05 20.43
CA SER A 242 -3.72 6.02 19.72
C SER A 242 -3.05 6.50 18.43
N VAL A 243 -3.63 7.51 17.75
CA VAL A 243 -2.99 8.17 16.60
C VAL A 243 -1.80 9.01 17.07
N VAL A 244 -2.00 9.85 18.09
CA VAL A 244 -0.95 10.75 18.59
C VAL A 244 0.25 9.98 19.14
N VAL A 245 0.01 8.94 19.93
CA VAL A 245 1.08 8.08 20.47
C VAL A 245 1.84 7.40 19.34
N ALA A 246 1.16 6.90 18.31
CA ALA A 246 1.83 6.28 17.15
C ALA A 246 2.67 7.31 16.37
N GLN A 247 2.19 8.55 16.21
CA GLN A 247 2.95 9.62 15.56
C GLN A 247 4.21 10.01 16.33
N ILE A 248 4.14 10.09 17.67
CA ILE A 248 5.30 10.47 18.50
C ILE A 248 6.33 9.34 18.54
N THR A 249 5.88 8.11 18.75
CA THR A 249 6.77 6.94 18.84
C THR A 249 7.29 6.47 17.48
N ASN A 250 6.67 6.92 16.39
CA ASN A 250 6.81 6.37 15.03
C ASN A 250 6.54 4.85 14.97
N ILE A 251 5.71 4.33 15.90
CA ILE A 251 5.36 2.91 15.99
C ILE A 251 3.85 2.78 15.84
N TRP A 252 3.48 2.26 14.67
CA TRP A 252 2.08 2.05 14.30
C TRP A 252 1.58 0.66 14.68
N HIS A 253 2.47 -0.33 14.72
CA HIS A 253 2.17 -1.73 15.00
C HIS A 253 3.22 -2.37 15.88
N ILE A 254 2.79 -3.32 16.69
CA ILE A 254 3.67 -4.20 17.45
C ILE A 254 3.41 -5.63 16.95
N ASP A 255 4.43 -6.18 16.32
CA ASP A 255 4.45 -7.49 15.64
C ASP A 255 5.48 -8.45 16.28
N ASN A 256 6.43 -7.96 17.07
CA ASN A 256 7.44 -8.75 17.77
C ASN A 256 7.88 -8.13 19.11
N SER A 257 8.68 -8.88 19.88
CA SER A 257 9.16 -8.49 21.20
C SER A 257 10.13 -7.30 21.19
N ASN A 258 11.00 -7.19 20.19
CA ASN A 258 11.97 -6.09 20.10
C ASN A 258 11.26 -4.76 19.87
N ARG A 259 10.25 -4.77 19.00
CA ARG A 259 9.40 -3.60 18.71
C ARG A 259 8.54 -3.21 19.91
N GLN A 260 8.10 -4.19 20.71
CA GLN A 260 7.42 -3.95 21.98
C GLN A 260 8.32 -3.22 22.98
N LEU A 261 9.61 -3.60 23.07
CA LEU A 261 10.57 -2.97 23.96
C LEU A 261 10.87 -1.52 23.51
N ASP A 262 11.14 -1.30 22.22
CA ASP A 262 11.32 0.05 21.64
C ASP A 262 10.10 0.94 21.91
N TYR A 263 8.88 0.38 21.74
CA TYR A 263 7.65 1.09 22.06
C TYR A 263 7.58 1.49 23.54
N GLN A 264 7.91 0.60 24.47
CA GLN A 264 7.90 0.92 25.90
C GLN A 264 8.89 2.02 26.25
N THR A 265 10.09 2.00 25.70
CA THR A 265 11.09 3.07 25.91
C THR A 265 10.58 4.40 25.39
N LYS A 266 10.02 4.45 24.18
CA LYS A 266 9.49 5.70 23.60
C LYS A 266 8.23 6.22 24.28
N LEU A 267 7.45 5.37 24.94
CA LEU A 267 6.32 5.85 25.76
C LEU A 267 6.80 6.69 26.96
N GLN A 268 7.98 6.38 27.52
CA GLN A 268 8.52 7.11 28.67
C GLN A 268 8.97 8.53 28.32
N THR A 269 9.11 8.86 27.03
CA THR A 269 9.51 10.19 26.56
C THR A 269 8.31 11.11 26.28
N ILE A 270 7.09 10.66 26.58
CA ILE A 270 5.87 11.42 26.29
C ILE A 270 5.42 12.12 27.57
N ASP A 271 5.57 13.44 27.60
CA ASP A 271 5.03 14.29 28.64
C ASP A 271 3.56 14.64 28.35
N ILE A 272 2.69 14.51 29.36
CA ILE A 272 1.28 14.91 29.25
C ILE A 272 1.17 16.41 29.53
N ASP A 273 1.33 17.22 28.49
CA ASP A 273 1.23 18.68 28.55
C ASP A 273 0.04 19.22 27.72
N GLU A 274 -0.14 20.54 27.74
CA GLU A 274 -1.20 21.21 26.98
C GLU A 274 -1.08 20.97 25.47
N HIS A 275 0.14 20.94 24.94
CA HIS A 275 0.39 20.74 23.51
C HIS A 275 0.00 19.33 23.05
N LEU A 276 0.29 18.30 23.86
CA LEU A 276 -0.12 16.92 23.61
C LEU A 276 -1.65 16.83 23.56
N LEU A 277 -2.35 17.40 24.54
CA LEU A 277 -3.81 17.37 24.62
C LEU A 277 -4.47 18.09 23.44
N GLU A 278 -3.91 19.22 23.00
CA GLU A 278 -4.36 19.90 21.77
C GLU A 278 -4.13 19.03 20.53
N LYS A 279 -2.98 18.33 20.45
CA LYS A 279 -2.70 17.40 19.35
C LYS A 279 -3.70 16.24 19.34
N VAL A 280 -4.09 15.72 20.50
CA VAL A 280 -5.17 14.73 20.63
C VAL A 280 -6.49 15.32 20.15
N HIS A 281 -6.85 16.54 20.57
CA HIS A 281 -8.08 17.21 20.13
C HIS A 281 -8.15 17.40 18.61
N ARG A 282 -7.06 17.87 17.99
CA ARG A 282 -6.97 18.00 16.53
C ARG A 282 -7.16 16.65 15.82
N ASN A 283 -6.57 15.57 16.35
CA ASN A 283 -6.75 14.23 15.79
C ASN A 283 -8.16 13.70 16.01
N TYR A 284 -8.81 13.98 17.14
CA TYR A 284 -10.22 13.67 17.37
C TYR A 284 -11.10 14.31 16.30
N LEU A 285 -10.96 15.63 16.07
CA LEU A 285 -11.71 16.33 15.03
C LEU A 285 -11.42 15.81 13.62
N SER A 286 -10.16 15.47 13.34
CA SER A 286 -9.76 14.88 12.05
C SER A 286 -10.39 13.50 11.82
N LEU A 287 -10.52 12.69 12.87
CA LEU A 287 -11.21 11.39 12.80
C LEU A 287 -12.70 11.56 12.51
N GLU A 288 -13.37 12.49 13.19
CA GLU A 288 -14.78 12.83 12.94
C GLU A 288 -15.01 13.28 11.49
N GLN A 289 -14.17 14.22 11.01
CA GLN A 289 -14.21 14.66 9.62
C GLN A 289 -13.93 13.52 8.64
N GLY A 290 -13.05 12.59 9.02
CA GLY A 290 -12.77 11.39 8.25
C GLY A 290 -14.01 10.49 8.10
N GLU A 291 -14.80 10.31 9.15
CA GLU A 291 -16.05 9.53 9.09
C GLU A 291 -17.12 10.23 8.27
N VAL A 292 -17.27 11.55 8.42
CA VAL A 292 -18.16 12.37 7.58
C VAL A 292 -17.79 12.22 6.10
N TYR A 293 -16.50 12.34 5.78
CA TYR A 293 -15.99 12.16 4.42
C TYR A 293 -16.32 10.77 3.85
N LEU A 294 -16.11 9.71 4.65
CA LEU A 294 -16.42 8.35 4.22
C LEU A 294 -17.92 8.15 3.98
N ASN A 295 -18.78 8.69 4.84
CA ASN A 295 -20.24 8.60 4.64
C ASN A 295 -20.68 9.32 3.37
N GLN A 296 -20.17 10.52 3.10
CA GLN A 296 -20.41 11.25 1.84
C GLN A 296 -19.92 10.46 0.63
N LEU A 297 -18.78 9.78 0.75
CA LEU A 297 -18.23 8.92 -0.30
C LEU A 297 -19.17 7.73 -0.56
N PHE A 298 -19.70 7.11 0.50
CA PHE A 298 -20.65 5.99 0.38
C PHE A 298 -21.94 6.43 -0.31
N GLU A 299 -22.49 7.59 0.06
CA GLU A 299 -23.66 8.15 -0.60
C GLU A 299 -23.40 8.44 -2.09
N LYS A 300 -22.28 9.10 -2.39
CA LYS A 300 -21.89 9.47 -3.76
C LYS A 300 -21.81 8.26 -4.69
N TYR A 301 -21.16 7.19 -4.25
CA TYR A 301 -20.96 5.97 -5.04
C TYR A 301 -21.98 4.87 -4.74
N ARG A 302 -23.05 5.18 -3.99
CA ARG A 302 -24.13 4.25 -3.62
C ARG A 302 -23.64 2.97 -2.95
N ILE A 303 -22.62 3.08 -2.12
CA ILE A 303 -22.03 1.97 -1.37
C ILE A 303 -22.89 1.71 -0.12
N SER A 304 -23.29 0.45 0.08
CA SER A 304 -23.95 -0.03 1.29
C SER A 304 -23.02 -1.00 2.04
N PRO A 305 -22.16 -0.49 2.94
CA PRO A 305 -21.13 -1.31 3.57
C PRO A 305 -21.68 -2.12 4.75
N LEU A 306 -21.12 -3.32 4.97
CA LEU A 306 -21.28 -4.02 6.25
C LEU A 306 -20.51 -3.24 7.33
N ARG A 307 -21.22 -2.72 8.33
CA ARG A 307 -20.58 -2.02 9.44
C ARG A 307 -20.08 -3.00 10.50
N ILE A 308 -18.79 -2.90 10.84
CA ILE A 308 -18.14 -3.65 11.92
C ILE A 308 -17.62 -2.66 12.94
N GLU A 309 -17.82 -2.97 14.23
CA GLU A 309 -17.29 -2.16 15.32
C GLU A 309 -16.05 -2.81 15.92
N TYR A 310 -15.01 -2.01 16.13
CA TYR A 310 -13.76 -2.45 16.73
C TYR A 310 -13.97 -3.10 18.11
N GLU A 311 -14.81 -2.51 18.95
CA GLU A 311 -15.09 -3.02 20.29
C GLU A 311 -15.76 -4.40 20.21
N GLN A 312 -16.76 -4.56 19.34
CA GLN A 312 -17.42 -5.86 19.14
C GLN A 312 -16.47 -6.91 18.53
N LEU A 313 -15.54 -6.48 17.67
CA LEU A 313 -14.50 -7.34 17.11
C LEU A 313 -13.52 -7.83 18.19
N LEU A 314 -13.21 -7.00 19.19
CA LEU A 314 -12.41 -7.43 20.34
C LEU A 314 -13.18 -8.40 21.24
N ASP A 315 -14.46 -8.12 21.48
CA ASP A 315 -15.30 -8.91 22.39
C ASP A 315 -15.59 -10.30 21.84
N ASN A 316 -15.96 -10.41 20.55
CA ASN A 316 -16.28 -11.69 19.91
C ASN A 316 -15.84 -11.74 18.44
N LYS A 317 -14.58 -12.11 18.23
CA LYS A 317 -13.99 -12.24 16.88
C LYS A 317 -14.77 -13.19 15.98
N ALA A 318 -15.16 -14.36 16.50
CA ALA A 318 -15.82 -15.40 15.72
C ALA A 318 -17.18 -14.92 15.19
N GLU A 319 -17.94 -14.21 16.01
CA GLU A 319 -19.22 -13.64 15.57
C GLU A 319 -19.04 -12.57 14.48
N GLN A 320 -18.06 -11.68 14.64
CA GLN A 320 -17.83 -10.62 13.65
C GLN A 320 -17.27 -11.18 12.34
N VAL A 321 -16.38 -12.16 12.39
CA VAL A 321 -15.87 -12.86 11.20
C VAL A 321 -16.99 -13.63 10.49
N ARG A 322 -17.88 -14.28 11.24
CA ARG A 322 -19.08 -14.93 10.67
C ARG A 322 -19.94 -13.94 9.89
N LYS A 323 -20.27 -12.77 10.48
CA LYS A 323 -21.03 -11.71 9.78
C LYS A 323 -20.35 -11.26 8.48
N ILE A 324 -19.01 -11.18 8.50
CA ILE A 324 -18.22 -10.83 7.30
C ILE A 324 -18.33 -11.93 6.26
N PHE A 325 -18.16 -13.20 6.62
CA PHE A 325 -18.29 -14.32 5.68
C PHE A 325 -19.68 -14.38 5.05
N ASP A 326 -20.73 -14.24 5.85
CA ASP A 326 -22.11 -14.22 5.37
C ASP A 326 -22.34 -13.08 4.35
N TYR A 327 -21.86 -11.87 4.66
CA TYR A 327 -21.97 -10.70 3.79
C TYR A 327 -21.18 -10.83 2.48
N LEU A 328 -19.99 -11.43 2.56
CA LEU A 328 -19.12 -11.71 1.42
C LEU A 328 -19.55 -12.96 0.63
N SER A 329 -20.53 -13.70 1.13
CA SER A 329 -20.99 -14.97 0.55
C SER A 329 -19.86 -16.00 0.43
N ILE A 330 -19.01 -16.07 1.46
CA ILE A 330 -17.91 -17.03 1.57
C ILE A 330 -18.46 -18.28 2.26
N GLU A 331 -18.25 -19.45 1.68
CA GLU A 331 -18.50 -20.71 2.37
C GLU A 331 -17.42 -20.97 3.42
N TYR A 332 -17.81 -21.35 4.63
CA TYR A 332 -16.89 -21.57 5.74
C TYR A 332 -17.33 -22.76 6.60
N SER A 333 -16.34 -23.37 7.27
CA SER A 333 -16.55 -24.41 8.28
C SER A 333 -16.39 -23.83 9.70
N GLN A 334 -16.72 -24.61 10.72
CA GLN A 334 -16.45 -24.23 12.12
C GLN A 334 -14.96 -24.09 12.41
N GLU A 335 -14.10 -24.86 11.72
CA GLU A 335 -12.65 -24.80 11.90
C GLU A 335 -12.08 -23.42 11.52
N ASN A 336 -12.64 -22.80 10.46
CA ASN A 336 -12.24 -21.46 10.03
C ASN A 336 -12.56 -20.40 11.10
N LEU A 337 -13.56 -20.63 11.96
CA LEU A 337 -13.98 -19.72 13.03
C LEU A 337 -13.32 -20.01 14.38
N SER A 338 -12.82 -21.23 14.61
CA SER A 338 -12.17 -21.61 15.86
C SER A 338 -10.71 -21.16 15.96
N ASN A 339 -10.00 -21.04 14.82
CA ASN A 339 -8.57 -20.75 14.76
C ASN A 339 -8.23 -19.31 14.36
N LEU A 340 -9.03 -18.33 14.80
CA LEU A 340 -8.82 -16.91 14.47
C LEU A 340 -7.60 -16.34 15.19
N GLN A 341 -6.52 -16.10 14.44
CA GLN A 341 -5.27 -15.58 14.97
C GLN A 341 -5.02 -14.13 14.54
N SER A 342 -4.31 -13.38 15.38
CA SER A 342 -3.80 -12.06 15.03
C SER A 342 -2.36 -11.93 15.49
N THR A 343 -1.49 -11.50 14.59
CA THR A 343 -0.10 -11.14 14.92
C THR A 343 -0.01 -9.79 15.63
N PHE A 344 -1.05 -8.95 15.51
CA PHE A 344 -1.10 -7.65 16.16
C PHE A 344 -1.66 -7.73 17.58
N LYS A 345 -0.96 -7.05 18.50
CA LYS A 345 -1.39 -6.83 19.88
C LYS A 345 -1.99 -5.43 20.06
N LYS A 346 -2.87 -5.28 21.05
CA LYS A 346 -3.39 -3.98 21.49
C LYS A 346 -2.22 -3.15 22.03
N THR A 347 -2.08 -1.91 21.56
CA THR A 347 -0.99 -0.99 21.98
C THR A 347 -1.40 -0.09 23.16
N GLY A 348 -2.54 -0.36 23.81
CA GLY A 348 -3.01 0.41 24.96
C GLY A 348 -2.04 0.29 26.12
N SER A 349 -1.75 1.41 26.77
CA SER A 349 -0.82 1.53 27.89
C SER A 349 -1.45 2.34 29.02
N SER A 350 -0.91 2.23 30.24
CA SER A 350 -1.29 3.09 31.37
C SER A 350 -1.16 4.58 31.04
N LEU A 351 -0.13 4.96 30.28
CA LEU A 351 0.02 6.31 29.77
C LEU A 351 -1.16 6.71 28.86
N SER A 352 -1.62 5.82 27.99
CA SER A 352 -2.77 6.11 27.11
C SER A 352 -4.02 6.41 27.93
N GLU A 353 -4.25 5.67 29.03
CA GLU A 353 -5.37 5.89 29.94
C GLU A 353 -5.24 7.24 30.68
N GLN A 354 -4.03 7.61 31.12
CA GLN A 354 -3.76 8.91 31.72
C GLN A 354 -4.02 10.07 30.75
N ILE A 355 -3.58 9.95 29.48
CA ILE A 355 -3.84 10.96 28.45
C ILE A 355 -5.36 11.09 28.22
N ILE A 356 -6.09 9.98 28.14
CA ILE A 356 -7.55 9.98 27.98
C ILE A 356 -8.22 10.72 29.15
N SER A 357 -7.85 10.40 30.40
CA SER A 357 -8.40 11.05 31.60
C SER A 357 -8.16 12.56 31.55
N LYS A 358 -6.92 12.98 31.30
CA LYS A 358 -6.54 14.41 31.23
C LYS A 358 -7.23 15.15 30.07
N TYR A 359 -7.42 14.47 28.95
CA TYR A 359 -8.17 15.01 27.82
C TYR A 359 -9.65 15.22 28.19
N GLN A 360 -10.28 14.25 28.83
CA GLN A 360 -11.68 14.34 29.25
C GLN A 360 -11.89 15.47 30.27
N GLU A 361 -11.02 15.57 31.28
CA GLU A 361 -11.01 16.67 32.27
C GLU A 361 -10.98 18.04 31.58
N LYS A 362 -10.15 18.20 30.53
CA LYS A 362 -9.98 19.48 29.83
C LYS A 362 -11.14 19.81 28.88
N TYR A 363 -11.58 18.86 28.07
CA TYR A 363 -12.43 19.15 26.90
C TYR A 363 -13.90 18.74 27.05
N LEU A 364 -14.22 17.83 27.96
CA LEU A 364 -15.60 17.39 28.15
C LEU A 364 -16.24 17.96 29.42
N GLY A 365 -15.42 18.44 30.37
CA GLY A 365 -15.89 18.80 31.70
C GLY A 365 -16.31 17.54 32.45
N SER A 366 -15.80 17.35 33.66
CA SER A 366 -16.27 16.28 34.56
C SER A 366 -17.71 16.50 34.97
#